data_AF-A0A871RCP8-F1
#
_entry.id   AF-A0A871RCP8-F1
#
_cell.length_a   1.000
_cell.length_b   1.000
_cell.length_c   1.000
_cell.angle_alpha   90.00
_cell.angle_beta   90.00
_cell.angle_gamma   90.00
#
_symmetry.space_group_name_H-M   'P 1'
#
loop_
_entity.id
_entity.type
_entity.pdbx_description
1 polymer ?
#
loop_
_entity_poly.entity_id
_entity_poly.type
_entity_poly.pdbx_seq_one_letter_code
_entity_poly.pdbx_strand_id
1 'polypeptide(L)'
;MKASINLVSKIAKAKELNKTFSGTLADKRFKDIVSANTNRSFKHEDQNLNYFKAACKIADSKSALLQRLEDASDLVKQMERDPNVFPSRAITSILDKLFAMDHGYKFADYYDSFLKRKGLDLAYFRMHRFLVSNEYEQAIELFWARYDYYKQAAWVNIYRLMKNLRAYDLLRAASIRNDTEQIMKLLEVLEKHKLMSFKNYAACLNVALFNNNYKVTKHIYNIWEQVELTQSYLQRVVEIAISNQDLEFALNALSKIESPTLSLFYMMRIPLFISSTNCWEIMDKTFEGIEWRLIEEIGLPPELQKLSHMDDFEILDGYMNTLSKLKSRTTKKLLIRSLLLSIDNGQGHFGSALFILNYLNRNDMIPLLGSKDIDILSNLASHYGSKIATVLMADLLAKHNIVISQNNYYDLMRAECHGTEHEGLYLFAVRCLRDHGSLPKQSVNLIKDVASLTDDTKAARFLEERDNLLKASMIVDYTYLSKHFESFEERIKAKHVILNGFGKYDKYQDHTNVLLLISSEKYVNIMTK
;
A
#
# COMPACT_ATOMS: atom_id res chain seq x y z
N MET A 1 15.00 34.96 -31.37
CA MET A 1 16.03 35.48 -32.29
C MET A 1 15.66 35.41 -33.77
N LYS A 2 15.21 34.27 -34.33
CA LYS A 2 14.84 34.19 -35.77
C LYS A 2 13.66 35.07 -36.22
N ALA A 3 12.70 35.38 -35.33
CA ALA A 3 11.60 36.32 -35.63
C ALA A 3 12.05 37.80 -35.66
N SER A 4 13.11 38.13 -34.90
CA SER A 4 13.66 39.49 -34.79
C SER A 4 14.43 39.88 -36.06
N ILE A 5 15.10 38.92 -36.70
CA ILE A 5 15.87 39.12 -37.95
C ILE A 5 14.93 39.37 -39.15
N ASN A 6 13.77 38.70 -39.17
CA ASN A 6 12.79 38.81 -40.25
C ASN A 6 12.05 40.17 -40.24
N LEU A 7 11.95 40.81 -39.08
CA LEU A 7 11.37 42.15 -38.93
C LEU A 7 12.35 43.24 -39.41
N VAL A 8 13.62 43.14 -39.03
CA VAL A 8 14.68 44.08 -39.45
C VAL A 8 14.89 44.05 -40.97
N SER A 9 14.81 42.87 -41.59
CA SER A 9 14.86 42.68 -43.06
C SER A 9 13.73 43.41 -43.80
N LYS A 10 12.49 43.34 -43.28
CA LYS A 10 11.34 44.06 -43.87
C LYS A 10 11.44 45.57 -43.69
N ILE A 11 12.01 46.03 -42.57
CA ILE A 11 12.26 47.46 -42.28
C ILE A 11 13.32 48.04 -43.23
N ALA A 12 14.36 47.28 -43.56
CA ALA A 12 15.38 47.70 -44.53
C ALA A 12 14.80 47.87 -45.95
N LYS A 13 13.97 46.92 -46.41
CA LYS A 13 13.27 47.00 -47.70
C LYS A 13 12.29 48.17 -47.80
N ALA A 14 11.58 48.49 -46.72
CA ALA A 14 10.67 49.63 -46.68
C ALA A 14 11.42 50.99 -46.75
N LYS A 15 12.64 51.06 -46.18
CA LYS A 15 13.50 52.25 -46.29
C LYS A 15 14.09 52.45 -47.69
N GLU A 16 14.37 51.36 -48.42
CA GLU A 16 14.82 51.44 -49.82
C GLU A 16 13.70 51.89 -50.77
N LEU A 17 12.47 51.40 -50.59
CA LEU A 17 11.30 51.82 -51.36
C LEU A 17 10.96 53.31 -51.17
N ASN A 18 11.35 53.91 -50.05
CA ASN A 18 11.11 55.32 -49.76
C ASN A 18 12.11 56.27 -50.46
N LYS A 19 13.22 55.74 -50.99
CA LYS A 19 14.24 56.50 -51.73
C LYS A 19 13.91 56.68 -53.22
N THR A 20 12.97 55.92 -53.78
CA THR A 20 12.71 55.87 -55.24
C THR A 20 11.58 56.78 -55.74
N PHE A 21 10.86 57.48 -54.87
CA PHE A 21 9.76 58.37 -55.28
C PHE A 21 10.17 59.85 -55.24
N SER A 22 10.39 60.41 -56.44
CA SER A 22 10.60 61.83 -56.69
C SER A 22 9.54 62.41 -57.63
N GLY A 23 8.65 63.24 -57.11
CA GLY A 23 8.18 64.43 -57.82
C GLY A 23 6.67 64.56 -57.96
N THR A 24 6.03 65.29 -57.04
CA THR A 24 4.98 66.33 -57.22
C THR A 24 4.34 66.67 -55.87
N LEU A 25 3.56 67.76 -55.76
CA LEU A 25 2.98 68.24 -54.49
C LEU A 25 2.08 67.19 -53.77
N ALA A 26 1.54 66.21 -54.49
CA ALA A 26 0.79 65.07 -53.93
C ALA A 26 1.68 64.06 -53.18
N ASP A 27 2.96 63.93 -53.56
CA ASP A 27 3.95 63.05 -52.90
C ASP A 27 4.33 63.54 -51.51
N LYS A 28 4.27 64.86 -51.26
CA LYS A 28 4.60 65.41 -49.93
C LYS A 28 3.52 65.04 -48.92
N ARG A 29 2.23 65.19 -49.28
CA ARG A 29 1.12 64.73 -48.45
C ARG A 29 1.09 63.21 -48.26
N PHE A 30 1.42 62.43 -49.29
CA PHE A 30 1.47 60.97 -49.16
C PHE A 30 2.67 60.51 -48.31
N LYS A 31 3.87 61.10 -48.46
CA LYS A 31 5.01 60.88 -47.57
C LYS A 31 4.74 61.36 -46.15
N ASP A 32 4.02 62.46 -45.95
CA ASP A 32 3.66 62.97 -44.62
C ASP A 32 2.61 62.06 -43.95
N ILE A 33 1.63 61.52 -44.71
CA ILE A 33 0.62 60.58 -44.19
C ILE A 33 1.24 59.21 -43.92
N VAL A 34 2.08 58.68 -44.82
CA VAL A 34 2.78 57.41 -44.64
C VAL A 34 3.80 57.54 -43.51
N SER A 35 4.57 58.63 -43.43
CA SER A 35 5.50 58.87 -42.33
C SER A 35 4.79 59.12 -41.00
N ALA A 36 3.64 59.81 -40.97
CA ALA A 36 2.83 59.98 -39.77
C ALA A 36 2.19 58.68 -39.31
N ASN A 37 1.72 57.82 -40.22
CA ASN A 37 1.15 56.51 -39.89
C ASN A 37 2.23 55.48 -39.52
N THR A 38 3.39 55.49 -40.16
CA THR A 38 4.53 54.69 -39.71
C THR A 38 5.08 55.22 -38.39
N ASN A 39 5.22 56.54 -38.18
CA ASN A 39 5.69 57.10 -36.90
C ASN A 39 4.69 56.90 -35.76
N ARG A 40 3.38 56.89 -36.04
CA ARG A 40 2.35 56.45 -35.07
C ARG A 40 2.55 54.97 -34.75
N SER A 41 2.59 54.09 -35.75
CA SER A 41 2.84 52.65 -35.57
C SER A 41 4.13 52.36 -34.79
N PHE A 42 5.24 53.04 -35.11
CA PHE A 42 6.54 52.91 -34.43
C PHE A 42 6.48 53.46 -32.99
N LYS A 43 5.82 54.60 -32.73
CA LYS A 43 5.62 55.12 -31.36
C LYS A 43 4.79 54.17 -30.49
N HIS A 44 3.74 53.54 -31.05
CA HIS A 44 2.93 52.57 -30.31
C HIS A 44 3.72 51.28 -29.98
N GLU A 45 4.60 50.81 -30.88
CA GLU A 45 5.49 49.67 -30.62
C GLU A 45 6.57 50.00 -29.59
N ASP A 46 7.18 51.19 -29.64
CA ASP A 46 8.20 51.65 -28.69
C ASP A 46 7.63 51.86 -27.28
N GLN A 47 6.42 52.41 -27.16
CA GLN A 47 5.77 52.59 -25.85
C GLN A 47 5.39 51.25 -25.22
N ASN A 48 4.80 50.31 -25.97
CA ASN A 48 4.51 48.96 -25.47
C ASN A 48 5.79 48.21 -25.06
N LEU A 49 6.90 48.41 -25.78
CA LEU A 49 8.20 47.86 -25.41
C LEU A 49 8.71 48.45 -24.09
N ASN A 50 8.51 49.75 -23.85
CA ASN A 50 8.88 50.39 -22.60
C ASN A 50 8.05 49.86 -21.41
N TYR A 51 6.73 49.74 -21.56
CA TYR A 51 5.87 49.13 -20.55
C TYR A 51 6.22 47.66 -20.28
N PHE A 52 6.56 46.90 -21.32
CA PHE A 52 7.05 45.53 -21.17
C PHE A 52 8.34 45.46 -20.37
N LYS A 53 9.35 46.30 -20.70
CA LYS A 53 10.61 46.38 -19.93
C LYS A 53 10.37 46.77 -18.48
N ALA A 54 9.46 47.72 -18.23
CA ALA A 54 9.10 48.13 -16.88
C ALA A 54 8.42 46.99 -16.10
N ALA A 55 7.47 46.29 -16.71
CA ALA A 55 6.81 45.13 -16.10
C ALA A 55 7.83 44.01 -15.75
N CYS A 56 8.76 43.70 -16.66
CA CYS A 56 9.86 42.75 -16.36
C CYS A 56 10.70 43.23 -15.19
N LYS A 57 11.11 44.51 -15.17
CA LYS A 57 11.94 45.06 -14.09
C LYS A 57 11.27 44.97 -12.72
N ILE A 58 9.95 45.20 -12.65
CA ILE A 58 9.17 45.07 -11.41
C ILE A 58 9.06 43.59 -11.01
N ALA A 59 8.79 42.71 -11.98
CA ALA A 59 8.69 41.28 -11.75
C ALA A 59 10.02 40.66 -11.28
N ASP A 60 11.15 41.11 -11.79
CA ASP A 60 12.49 40.59 -11.44
C ASP A 60 13.13 41.32 -10.24
N SER A 61 12.46 42.33 -9.69
CA SER A 61 12.95 43.09 -8.54
C SER A 61 13.09 42.20 -7.29
N LYS A 62 14.15 42.45 -6.50
CA LYS A 62 14.36 41.84 -5.18
C LYS A 62 13.57 42.51 -4.06
N SER A 63 12.78 43.55 -4.38
CA SER A 63 11.93 44.22 -3.40
C SER A 63 10.84 43.31 -2.85
N ALA A 64 10.32 43.63 -1.66
CA ALA A 64 9.20 42.93 -1.06
C ALA A 64 7.98 42.93 -1.99
N LEU A 65 7.15 41.87 -1.90
CA LEU A 65 5.99 41.69 -2.77
C LEU A 65 5.05 42.91 -2.76
N LEU A 66 4.79 43.50 -1.59
CA LEU A 66 3.95 44.69 -1.46
C LEU A 66 4.46 45.85 -2.33
N GLN A 67 5.76 46.15 -2.26
CA GLN A 67 6.36 47.21 -3.09
C GLN A 67 6.23 46.88 -4.58
N ARG A 68 6.45 45.63 -4.97
CA ARG A 68 6.31 45.21 -6.37
C ARG A 68 4.87 45.39 -6.87
N LEU A 69 3.87 45.09 -6.03
CA LEU A 69 2.44 45.28 -6.34
C LEU A 69 2.07 46.77 -6.45
N GLU A 70 2.63 47.62 -5.60
CA GLU A 70 2.47 49.08 -5.68
C GLU A 70 3.08 49.63 -6.98
N ASP A 71 4.33 49.28 -7.28
CA ASP A 71 5.02 49.70 -8.50
C ASP A 71 4.27 49.25 -9.77
N ALA A 72 3.75 48.01 -9.76
CA ALA A 72 2.94 47.49 -10.86
C ALA A 72 1.58 48.19 -10.98
N SER A 73 0.97 48.58 -9.86
CA SER A 73 -0.28 49.35 -9.87
C SER A 73 -0.07 50.73 -10.46
N ASP A 74 1.06 51.36 -10.16
CA ASP A 74 1.42 52.65 -10.76
C ASP A 74 1.73 52.52 -12.25
N LEU A 75 2.37 51.42 -12.67
CA LEU A 75 2.52 51.11 -14.10
C LEU A 75 1.16 50.98 -14.80
N VAL A 76 0.20 50.27 -14.19
CA VAL A 76 -1.16 50.12 -14.72
C VAL A 76 -1.88 51.47 -14.80
N LYS A 77 -1.78 52.33 -13.77
CA LYS A 77 -2.32 53.70 -13.81
C LYS A 77 -1.73 54.52 -14.97
N GLN A 78 -0.44 54.39 -15.23
CA GLN A 78 0.20 55.06 -16.37
C GLN A 78 -0.36 54.55 -17.71
N MET A 79 -0.56 53.23 -17.83
CA MET A 79 -1.17 52.63 -19.02
C MET A 79 -2.65 53.00 -19.20
N GLU A 80 -3.38 53.28 -18.12
CA GLU A 80 -4.76 53.78 -18.21
C GLU A 80 -4.82 55.21 -18.73
N ARG A 81 -3.89 56.06 -18.30
CA ARG A 81 -3.82 57.46 -18.74
C ARG A 81 -3.37 57.63 -20.18
N ASP A 82 -2.75 56.61 -20.77
CA ASP A 82 -2.37 56.63 -22.18
C ASP A 82 -3.48 56.02 -23.05
N PRO A 83 -4.26 56.84 -23.79
CA PRO A 83 -5.36 56.36 -24.63
C PRO A 83 -4.86 55.56 -25.85
N ASN A 84 -3.57 55.67 -26.17
CA ASN A 84 -2.95 55.06 -27.33
C ASN A 84 -2.30 53.70 -27.05
N VAL A 85 -2.39 53.22 -25.81
CA VAL A 85 -1.76 51.98 -25.36
C VAL A 85 -2.81 50.91 -25.06
N PHE A 86 -2.75 49.85 -25.85
CA PHE A 86 -3.45 48.60 -25.58
C PHE A 86 -2.43 47.58 -25.03
N PRO A 87 -2.62 47.05 -23.80
CA PRO A 87 -1.67 46.14 -23.19
C PRO A 87 -1.42 44.93 -24.10
N SER A 88 -0.16 44.72 -24.52
CA SER A 88 0.19 43.51 -25.24
C SER A 88 0.06 42.28 -24.32
N ARG A 89 -0.18 41.11 -24.92
CA ARG A 89 -0.26 39.83 -24.20
C ARG A 89 1.00 39.51 -23.40
N ALA A 90 2.15 40.04 -23.81
CA ALA A 90 3.43 39.88 -23.11
C ALA A 90 3.46 40.68 -21.81
N ILE A 91 2.90 41.90 -21.81
CA ILE A 91 2.78 42.74 -20.62
C ILE A 91 1.76 42.12 -19.66
N THR A 92 0.55 41.79 -20.15
CA THR A 92 -0.50 41.21 -19.31
C THR A 92 -0.06 39.90 -18.69
N SER A 93 0.64 39.02 -19.42
CA SER A 93 1.15 37.76 -18.84
C SER A 93 2.12 37.94 -17.66
N ILE A 94 2.84 39.06 -17.57
CA ILE A 94 3.72 39.36 -16.44
C ILE A 94 2.90 39.93 -15.29
N LEU A 95 2.04 40.91 -15.59
CA LEU A 95 1.20 41.56 -14.60
C LEU A 95 0.19 40.59 -13.97
N ASP A 96 -0.43 39.70 -14.77
CA ASP A 96 -1.32 38.63 -14.29
C ASP A 96 -0.63 37.81 -13.20
N LYS A 97 0.63 37.44 -13.40
CA LYS A 97 1.43 36.67 -12.43
C LYS A 97 1.71 37.45 -11.15
N LEU A 98 2.00 38.72 -11.28
CA LEU A 98 2.34 39.57 -10.13
C LEU A 98 1.08 39.83 -9.28
N PHE A 99 0.01 40.31 -9.90
CA PHE A 99 -1.23 40.66 -9.22
C PHE A 99 -1.98 39.44 -8.66
N ALA A 100 -1.79 38.24 -9.23
CA ALA A 100 -2.36 37.02 -8.67
C ALA A 100 -1.75 36.63 -7.31
N MET A 101 -0.56 37.14 -6.97
CA MET A 101 0.09 36.91 -5.67
C MET A 101 -0.46 37.82 -4.56
N ASP A 102 -1.36 38.75 -4.87
CA ASP A 102 -1.96 39.62 -3.87
C ASP A 102 -3.04 38.90 -3.06
N HIS A 103 -2.65 38.40 -1.89
CA HIS A 103 -3.56 37.76 -0.93
C HIS A 103 -4.50 38.75 -0.23
N GLY A 104 -4.20 40.05 -0.25
CA GLY A 104 -5.03 41.10 0.35
C GLY A 104 -6.15 41.61 -0.55
N TYR A 105 -6.25 41.07 -1.78
CA TYR A 105 -7.24 41.36 -2.82
C TYR A 105 -7.28 42.79 -3.37
N LYS A 106 -6.78 43.80 -2.64
CA LYS A 106 -6.82 45.22 -3.02
C LYS A 106 -6.21 45.49 -4.40
N PHE A 107 -5.00 44.99 -4.66
CA PHE A 107 -4.29 45.19 -5.91
C PHE A 107 -4.81 44.28 -7.02
N ALA A 108 -5.19 43.04 -6.66
CA ALA A 108 -5.81 42.10 -7.59
C ALA A 108 -7.14 42.61 -8.15
N ASP A 109 -8.01 43.16 -7.30
CA ASP A 109 -9.33 43.68 -7.69
C ASP A 109 -9.21 44.98 -8.51
N TYR A 110 -8.21 45.82 -8.19
CA TYR A 110 -7.85 46.96 -9.00
C TYR A 110 -7.44 46.53 -10.42
N TYR A 111 -6.60 45.50 -10.52
CA TYR A 111 -6.14 44.97 -11.80
C TYR A 111 -7.26 44.28 -12.60
N ASP A 112 -8.13 43.49 -11.96
CA ASP A 112 -9.31 42.90 -12.61
C ASP A 112 -10.21 43.99 -13.23
N SER A 113 -10.43 45.07 -12.48
CA SER A 113 -11.20 46.23 -12.94
C SER A 113 -10.55 46.93 -14.13
N PHE A 114 -9.22 47.05 -14.14
CA PHE A 114 -8.45 47.60 -15.27
C PHE A 114 -8.63 46.73 -16.53
N LEU A 115 -8.44 45.42 -16.41
CA LEU A 115 -8.60 44.50 -17.53
C LEU A 115 -10.03 44.57 -18.10
N LYS A 116 -11.04 44.67 -17.22
CA LYS A 116 -12.46 44.80 -17.60
C LYS A 116 -12.71 46.08 -18.38
N ARG A 117 -12.17 47.23 -17.90
CA ARG A 117 -12.28 48.52 -18.59
C ARG A 117 -11.61 48.52 -19.97
N LYS A 118 -10.51 47.78 -20.13
CA LYS A 118 -9.81 47.62 -21.41
C LYS A 118 -10.44 46.56 -22.32
N GLY A 119 -11.53 45.91 -21.91
CA GLY A 119 -12.22 44.87 -22.69
C GLY A 119 -11.40 43.61 -22.89
N LEU A 120 -10.45 43.33 -21.98
CA LEU A 120 -9.61 42.15 -22.02
C LEU A 120 -10.29 40.96 -21.35
N ASP A 121 -9.98 39.74 -21.80
CA ASP A 121 -10.51 38.52 -21.19
C ASP A 121 -9.93 38.31 -19.79
N LEU A 122 -10.80 38.40 -18.78
CA LEU A 122 -10.46 38.27 -17.38
C LEU A 122 -10.11 36.82 -16.99
N ALA A 123 -10.50 35.84 -17.80
CA ALA A 123 -10.37 34.43 -17.45
C ALA A 123 -8.92 34.03 -17.16
N TYR A 124 -7.97 34.53 -17.95
CA TYR A 124 -6.55 34.16 -17.80
C TYR A 124 -5.94 34.66 -16.50
N PHE A 125 -6.28 35.89 -16.10
CA PHE A 125 -5.87 36.46 -14.82
C PHE A 125 -6.54 35.73 -13.66
N ARG A 126 -7.88 35.59 -13.72
CA ARG A 126 -8.68 34.96 -12.66
C ARG A 126 -8.28 33.51 -12.42
N MET A 127 -8.03 32.73 -13.47
CA MET A 127 -7.49 31.37 -13.34
C MET A 127 -6.19 31.35 -12.54
N HIS A 128 -5.30 32.31 -12.79
CA HIS A 128 -4.02 32.35 -12.08
C HIS A 128 -4.21 32.74 -10.61
N ARG A 129 -5.05 33.74 -10.33
CA ARG A 129 -5.42 34.14 -8.96
C ARG A 129 -6.04 32.97 -8.19
N PHE A 130 -7.07 32.33 -8.75
CA PHE A 130 -7.77 31.24 -8.09
C PHE A 130 -6.82 30.08 -7.73
N LEU A 131 -5.92 29.71 -8.63
CA LEU A 131 -4.93 28.66 -8.34
C LEU A 131 -3.89 29.07 -7.29
N VAL A 132 -3.47 30.35 -7.25
CA VAL A 132 -2.53 30.85 -6.23
C VAL A 132 -3.20 30.97 -4.86
N SER A 133 -4.47 31.35 -4.82
CA SER A 133 -5.28 31.43 -3.59
C SER A 133 -5.86 30.09 -3.14
N ASN A 134 -5.58 28.99 -3.86
CA ASN A 134 -6.13 27.66 -3.60
C ASN A 134 -7.68 27.59 -3.67
N GLU A 135 -8.29 28.44 -4.48
CA GLU A 135 -9.72 28.49 -4.82
C GLU A 135 -10.01 27.51 -5.98
N TYR A 136 -9.90 26.21 -5.68
CA TYR A 136 -9.97 25.14 -6.69
C TYR A 136 -11.34 25.09 -7.40
N GLU A 137 -12.44 25.22 -6.67
CA GLU A 137 -13.79 25.12 -7.19
C GLU A 137 -14.10 26.26 -8.19
N GLN A 138 -13.66 27.48 -7.88
CA GLN A 138 -13.79 28.63 -8.77
C GLN A 138 -12.90 28.47 -10.02
N ALA A 139 -11.70 27.90 -9.85
CA ALA A 139 -10.79 27.63 -10.97
C ALA A 139 -11.35 26.56 -11.93
N ILE A 140 -11.90 25.46 -11.40
CA ILE A 140 -12.43 24.37 -12.23
C ILE A 140 -13.70 24.82 -12.99
N GLU A 141 -14.59 25.56 -12.34
CA GLU A 141 -15.80 26.10 -12.97
C GLU A 141 -15.45 27.08 -14.09
N LEU A 142 -14.54 28.04 -13.81
CA LEU A 142 -14.08 29.01 -14.80
C LEU A 142 -13.38 28.33 -15.98
N PHE A 143 -12.56 27.31 -15.72
CA PHE A 143 -11.89 26.54 -16.75
C PHE A 143 -12.90 25.92 -17.73
N TRP A 144 -13.89 25.18 -17.21
CA TRP A 144 -14.86 24.48 -18.05
C TRP A 144 -15.77 25.45 -18.81
N ALA A 145 -16.28 26.49 -18.14
CA ALA A 145 -17.10 27.51 -18.77
C ALA A 145 -16.39 28.17 -19.97
N ARG A 146 -15.09 28.45 -19.84
CA ARG A 146 -14.29 29.08 -20.90
C ARG A 146 -13.84 28.11 -21.97
N TYR A 147 -13.48 26.88 -21.59
CA TYR A 147 -13.17 25.84 -22.56
C TYR A 147 -14.38 25.56 -23.46
N ASP A 148 -15.57 25.40 -22.90
CA ASP A 148 -16.79 25.11 -23.65
C ASP A 148 -17.21 26.24 -24.59
N TYR A 149 -16.99 27.49 -24.17
CA TYR A 149 -17.20 28.66 -25.02
C TYR A 149 -16.19 28.72 -26.18
N TYR A 150 -14.90 28.59 -25.90
CA TYR A 150 -13.85 28.80 -26.91
C TYR A 150 -13.65 27.61 -27.84
N LYS A 151 -13.92 26.38 -27.41
CA LYS A 151 -13.71 25.17 -28.25
C LYS A 151 -14.60 25.14 -29.50
N GLN A 152 -15.70 25.88 -29.50
CA GLN A 152 -16.62 25.99 -30.65
C GLN A 152 -16.05 26.84 -31.79
N ALA A 153 -15.06 27.69 -31.50
CA ALA A 153 -14.51 28.61 -32.48
C ALA A 153 -13.37 27.96 -33.30
N ALA A 154 -13.58 27.86 -34.62
CA ALA A 154 -12.66 27.18 -35.54
C ALA A 154 -11.22 27.76 -35.59
N TRP A 155 -11.04 29.01 -35.17
CA TRP A 155 -9.74 29.71 -35.20
C TRP A 155 -8.95 29.57 -33.88
N VAL A 156 -9.52 28.95 -32.84
CA VAL A 156 -8.86 28.83 -31.54
C VAL A 156 -7.80 27.75 -31.57
N ASN A 157 -6.56 28.13 -31.24
CA ASN A 157 -5.49 27.19 -31.01
C ASN A 157 -5.64 26.55 -29.61
N ILE A 158 -6.08 25.29 -29.56
CA ILE A 158 -6.37 24.57 -28.31
C ILE A 158 -5.16 24.48 -27.38
N TYR A 159 -3.96 24.25 -27.91
CA TYR A 159 -2.75 24.22 -27.08
C TYR A 159 -2.54 25.54 -26.32
N ARG A 160 -2.68 26.68 -27.02
CA ARG A 160 -2.59 28.00 -26.39
C ARG A 160 -3.72 28.23 -25.39
N LEU A 161 -4.94 27.76 -25.69
CA LEU A 161 -6.07 27.87 -24.77
C LEU A 161 -5.78 27.12 -23.46
N MET A 162 -5.39 25.84 -23.54
CA MET A 162 -5.05 24.99 -22.39
C MET A 162 -3.94 25.58 -21.54
N LYS A 163 -2.90 26.12 -22.19
CA LYS A 163 -1.79 26.78 -21.50
C LYS A 163 -2.25 28.03 -20.74
N ASN A 164 -3.08 28.87 -21.37
CA ASN A 164 -3.51 30.12 -20.74
C ASN A 164 -4.56 29.90 -19.65
N LEU A 165 -5.43 28.90 -19.81
CA LEU A 165 -6.36 28.44 -18.79
C LEU A 165 -5.72 27.51 -17.75
N ARG A 166 -4.38 27.33 -17.78
CA ARG A 166 -3.62 26.60 -16.76
C ARG A 166 -4.07 25.15 -16.55
N ALA A 167 -4.45 24.45 -17.62
CA ALA A 167 -4.99 23.09 -17.56
C ALA A 167 -4.09 22.11 -16.78
N TYR A 168 -2.76 22.20 -16.92
CA TYR A 168 -1.83 21.32 -16.20
C TYR A 168 -1.72 21.65 -14.70
N ASP A 169 -1.78 22.93 -14.34
CA ASP A 169 -1.78 23.35 -12.93
C ASP A 169 -3.08 22.90 -12.26
N LEU A 170 -4.19 22.97 -13.01
CA LEU A 170 -5.50 22.50 -12.58
C LEU A 170 -5.55 20.97 -12.46
N LEU A 171 -4.99 20.22 -13.42
CA LEU A 171 -4.85 18.76 -13.34
C LEU A 171 -4.04 18.35 -12.11
N ARG A 172 -2.97 19.09 -11.80
CA ARG A 172 -2.16 18.87 -10.60
C ARG A 172 -2.98 19.16 -9.33
N ALA A 173 -3.72 20.27 -9.28
CA ALA A 173 -4.58 20.60 -8.14
C ALA A 173 -5.67 19.54 -7.93
N ALA A 174 -6.34 19.11 -9.00
CA ALA A 174 -7.33 18.03 -8.97
C ALA A 174 -6.70 16.72 -8.47
N SER A 175 -5.51 16.37 -8.97
CA SER A 175 -4.76 15.18 -8.52
C SER A 175 -4.45 15.23 -7.03
N ILE A 176 -3.93 16.35 -6.52
CA ILE A 176 -3.63 16.53 -5.08
C ILE A 176 -4.89 16.37 -4.22
N ARG A 177 -6.04 16.88 -4.69
CA ARG A 177 -7.34 16.74 -4.02
C ARG A 177 -8.02 15.38 -4.25
N ASN A 178 -7.41 14.52 -5.04
CA ASN A 178 -7.97 13.24 -5.48
C ASN A 178 -9.37 13.34 -6.15
N ASP A 179 -9.63 14.45 -6.84
CA ASP A 179 -10.90 14.71 -7.53
C ASP A 179 -10.96 13.88 -8.83
N THR A 180 -11.42 12.64 -8.69
CA THR A 180 -11.40 11.63 -9.76
C THR A 180 -12.15 12.08 -11.01
N GLU A 181 -13.30 12.73 -10.85
CA GLU A 181 -14.11 13.18 -11.99
C GLU A 181 -13.37 14.23 -12.81
N GLN A 182 -12.83 15.25 -12.13
CA GLN A 182 -12.13 16.35 -12.80
C GLN A 182 -10.80 15.90 -13.39
N ILE A 183 -10.07 15.01 -12.72
CA ILE A 183 -8.85 14.40 -13.27
C ILE A 183 -9.18 13.69 -14.58
N MET A 184 -10.16 12.78 -14.59
CA MET A 184 -10.51 12.02 -15.80
C MET A 184 -10.98 12.92 -16.93
N LYS A 185 -11.82 13.92 -16.64
CA LYS A 185 -12.32 14.88 -17.64
C LYS A 185 -11.20 15.73 -18.23
N LEU A 186 -10.24 16.17 -17.40
CA LEU A 186 -9.06 16.91 -17.87
C LEU A 186 -8.13 16.02 -18.71
N LEU A 187 -7.89 14.78 -18.27
CA LEU A 187 -7.09 13.80 -19.01
C LEU A 187 -7.68 13.57 -20.41
N GLU A 188 -8.98 13.27 -20.52
CA GLU A 188 -9.66 13.04 -21.79
C GLU A 188 -9.46 14.21 -22.77
N VAL A 189 -9.64 15.45 -22.31
CA VAL A 189 -9.47 16.65 -23.13
C VAL A 189 -8.02 16.83 -23.57
N LEU A 190 -7.07 16.69 -22.64
CA LEU A 190 -5.65 16.88 -22.95
C LEU A 190 -5.11 15.78 -23.87
N GLU A 191 -5.58 14.54 -23.70
CA GLU A 191 -5.27 13.38 -24.53
C GLU A 191 -5.79 13.52 -25.95
N LYS A 192 -7.07 13.86 -26.10
CA LYS A 192 -7.73 14.08 -27.40
C LYS A 192 -6.94 15.05 -28.28
N HIS A 193 -6.30 16.05 -27.66
CA HIS A 193 -5.53 17.06 -28.35
C HIS A 193 -4.00 16.80 -28.37
N LYS A 194 -3.55 15.63 -27.92
CA LYS A 194 -2.12 15.23 -27.85
C LYS A 194 -1.26 16.22 -27.04
N LEU A 195 -1.82 16.74 -25.95
CA LEU A 195 -1.18 17.74 -25.10
C LEU A 195 -0.54 17.16 -23.84
N MET A 196 -0.70 15.87 -23.59
CA MET A 196 -0.05 15.19 -22.47
C MET A 196 1.37 14.78 -22.85
N SER A 197 2.33 15.13 -22.00
CA SER A 197 3.70 14.59 -22.06
C SER A 197 3.86 13.42 -21.09
N PHE A 198 4.91 12.61 -21.27
CA PHE A 198 5.23 11.54 -20.32
C PHE A 198 5.38 12.05 -18.88
N LYS A 199 5.93 13.25 -18.69
CA LYS A 199 6.08 13.85 -17.36
C LYS A 199 4.72 14.16 -16.71
N ASN A 200 3.71 14.54 -17.49
CA ASN A 200 2.38 14.86 -16.97
C ASN A 200 1.67 13.59 -16.48
N TYR A 201 1.71 12.52 -17.28
CA TYR A 201 1.17 11.23 -16.90
C TYR A 201 1.88 10.64 -15.68
N ALA A 202 3.23 10.66 -15.62
CA ALA A 202 3.97 10.21 -14.45
C ALA A 202 3.52 10.95 -13.19
N ALA A 203 3.45 12.28 -13.24
CA ALA A 203 3.05 13.07 -12.09
C ALA A 203 1.62 12.74 -11.63
N CYS A 204 0.69 12.55 -12.57
CA CYS A 204 -0.70 12.19 -12.25
C CYS A 204 -0.81 10.77 -11.70
N LEU A 205 -0.12 9.80 -12.32
CA LEU A 205 -0.07 8.41 -11.87
C LEU A 205 0.51 8.29 -10.47
N ASN A 206 1.59 9.01 -10.16
CA ASN A 206 2.21 8.98 -8.84
C ASN A 206 1.24 9.40 -7.74
N VAL A 207 0.47 10.47 -7.99
CA VAL A 207 -0.52 10.97 -7.04
C VAL A 207 -1.72 10.04 -6.97
N ALA A 208 -2.16 9.48 -8.10
CA ALA A 208 -3.23 8.48 -8.14
C ALA A 208 -2.88 7.22 -7.33
N LEU A 209 -1.67 6.69 -7.50
CA LEU A 209 -1.18 5.54 -6.73
C LEU A 209 -1.05 5.86 -5.24
N PHE A 210 -0.56 7.05 -4.88
CA PHE A 210 -0.48 7.49 -3.49
C PHE A 210 -1.88 7.57 -2.83
N ASN A 211 -2.88 8.02 -3.57
CA ASN A 211 -4.27 8.15 -3.11
C ASN A 211 -5.13 6.89 -3.35
N ASN A 212 -4.55 5.76 -3.78
CA ASN A 212 -5.27 4.54 -4.17
C ASN A 212 -6.41 4.78 -5.19
N ASN A 213 -6.25 5.74 -6.10
CA ASN A 213 -7.25 6.10 -7.11
C ASN A 213 -7.20 5.15 -8.32
N TYR A 214 -7.92 4.03 -8.20
CA TYR A 214 -7.97 2.98 -9.22
C TYR A 214 -8.38 3.47 -10.61
N LYS A 215 -9.40 4.34 -10.73
CA LYS A 215 -9.89 4.80 -12.05
C LYS A 215 -8.81 5.54 -12.84
N VAL A 216 -8.13 6.48 -12.18
CA VAL A 216 -7.06 7.27 -12.79
C VAL A 216 -5.84 6.39 -13.07
N THR A 217 -5.46 5.53 -12.12
CA THR A 217 -4.35 4.57 -12.30
C THR A 217 -4.56 3.68 -13.51
N LYS A 218 -5.74 3.04 -13.63
CA LYS A 218 -6.07 2.15 -14.75
C LYS A 218 -6.08 2.89 -16.09
N HIS A 219 -6.68 4.07 -16.14
CA HIS A 219 -6.69 4.90 -17.34
C HIS A 219 -5.28 5.22 -17.84
N ILE A 220 -4.43 5.76 -16.96
CA ILE A 220 -3.06 6.12 -17.33
C ILE A 220 -2.24 4.87 -17.68
N TYR A 221 -2.36 3.79 -16.91
CA TYR A 221 -1.63 2.55 -17.17
C TYR A 221 -1.94 1.99 -18.56
N ASN A 222 -3.22 1.98 -18.97
CA ASN A 222 -3.62 1.48 -20.29
C ASN A 222 -3.04 2.31 -21.45
N ILE A 223 -2.88 3.62 -21.25
CA ILE A 223 -2.20 4.49 -22.23
C ILE A 223 -0.70 4.20 -22.27
N TRP A 224 -0.14 3.80 -21.12
CA TRP A 224 1.28 3.55 -20.90
C TRP A 224 1.69 2.09 -20.99
N GLU A 225 0.88 1.25 -21.62
CA GLU A 225 1.15 -0.19 -21.65
C GLU A 225 2.56 -0.53 -22.18
N GLN A 226 3.11 0.32 -23.06
CA GLN A 226 4.43 0.20 -23.69
C GLN A 226 5.57 0.94 -22.95
N VAL A 227 5.27 1.70 -21.90
CA VAL A 227 6.30 2.42 -21.13
C VAL A 227 6.81 1.53 -20.02
N GLU A 228 8.14 1.42 -19.91
CA GLU A 228 8.79 0.70 -18.82
C GLU A 228 8.58 1.45 -17.50
N LEU A 229 7.78 0.85 -16.60
CA LEU A 229 7.53 1.35 -15.25
C LEU A 229 8.52 0.74 -14.27
N THR A 230 8.88 1.48 -13.22
CA THR A 230 9.71 0.91 -12.16
C THR A 230 8.97 -0.21 -11.43
N GLN A 231 9.73 -1.16 -10.89
CA GLN A 231 9.18 -2.28 -10.12
C GLN A 231 8.30 -1.82 -8.94
N SER A 232 8.66 -0.71 -8.28
CA SER A 232 7.85 -0.12 -7.21
C SER A 232 6.49 0.42 -7.68
N TYR A 233 6.41 0.97 -8.90
CA TYR A 233 5.13 1.39 -9.47
C TYR A 233 4.26 0.19 -9.81
N LEU A 234 4.84 -0.84 -10.43
CA LEU A 234 4.11 -2.05 -10.79
C LEU A 234 3.52 -2.74 -9.57
N GLN A 235 4.29 -2.83 -8.46
CA GLN A 235 3.77 -3.34 -7.19
C GLN A 235 2.52 -2.58 -6.73
N ARG A 236 2.56 -1.24 -6.71
CA ARG A 236 1.40 -0.41 -6.32
C ARG A 236 0.21 -0.58 -7.26
N VAL A 237 0.46 -0.74 -8.56
CA VAL A 237 -0.59 -1.01 -9.54
C VAL A 237 -1.26 -2.36 -9.23
N VAL A 238 -0.47 -3.41 -8.98
CA VAL A 238 -0.98 -4.73 -8.61
C VAL A 238 -1.79 -4.66 -7.31
N GLU A 239 -1.29 -3.96 -6.28
CA GLU A 239 -2.02 -3.78 -5.01
C GLU A 239 -3.39 -3.11 -5.19
N ILE A 240 -3.45 -2.03 -5.98
CA ILE A 240 -4.69 -1.30 -6.24
C ILE A 240 -5.64 -2.14 -7.09
N ALA A 241 -5.14 -2.88 -8.08
CA ALA A 241 -5.93 -3.78 -8.91
C ALA A 241 -6.57 -4.90 -8.07
N ILE A 242 -5.78 -5.55 -7.21
CA ILE A 242 -6.24 -6.57 -6.26
C ILE A 242 -7.33 -6.00 -5.34
N SER A 243 -7.10 -4.82 -4.75
CA SER A 243 -8.07 -4.18 -3.84
C SER A 243 -9.39 -3.81 -4.52
N ASN A 244 -9.39 -3.65 -5.85
CA ASN A 244 -10.58 -3.36 -6.65
C ASN A 244 -11.12 -4.61 -7.38
N GLN A 245 -10.60 -5.80 -7.06
CA GLN A 245 -11.02 -7.09 -7.64
C GLN A 245 -10.88 -7.14 -9.18
N ASP A 246 -9.95 -6.37 -9.75
CA ASP A 246 -9.69 -6.34 -11.19
C ASP A 246 -8.55 -7.30 -11.55
N LEU A 247 -8.93 -8.56 -11.80
CA LEU A 247 -8.00 -9.65 -12.08
C LEU A 247 -7.16 -9.42 -13.33
N GLU A 248 -7.80 -9.04 -14.43
CA GLU A 248 -7.12 -8.87 -15.72
C GLU A 248 -6.03 -7.80 -15.60
N PHE A 249 -6.37 -6.70 -14.92
CA PHE A 249 -5.43 -5.62 -14.69
C PHE A 249 -4.30 -6.02 -13.74
N ALA A 250 -4.61 -6.74 -12.66
CA ALA A 250 -3.60 -7.25 -11.73
C ALA A 250 -2.61 -8.19 -12.42
N LEU A 251 -3.09 -9.12 -13.26
CA LEU A 251 -2.25 -10.07 -13.99
C LEU A 251 -1.40 -9.38 -15.08
N ASN A 252 -1.97 -8.41 -15.81
CA ASN A 252 -1.19 -7.63 -16.78
C ASN A 252 -0.03 -6.91 -16.08
N ALA A 253 -0.30 -6.21 -14.97
CA ALA A 253 0.74 -5.53 -14.20
C ALA A 253 1.77 -6.50 -13.60
N LEU A 254 1.31 -7.63 -13.06
CA LEU A 254 2.18 -8.67 -12.51
C LEU A 254 3.12 -9.27 -13.54
N SER A 255 2.67 -9.45 -14.79
CA SER A 255 3.50 -10.01 -15.87
C SER A 255 4.72 -9.14 -16.22
N LYS A 256 4.72 -7.87 -15.82
CA LYS A 256 5.82 -6.92 -16.00
C LYS A 256 6.74 -6.82 -14.78
N ILE A 257 6.40 -7.50 -13.67
CA ILE A 257 7.26 -7.59 -12.49
C ILE A 257 8.34 -8.64 -12.75
N GLU A 258 9.60 -8.19 -12.77
CA GLU A 258 10.75 -9.05 -13.08
C GLU A 258 11.18 -9.89 -11.88
N SER A 259 10.90 -9.43 -10.66
CA SER A 259 11.30 -10.13 -9.43
C SER A 259 10.46 -11.39 -9.23
N PRO A 260 11.05 -12.60 -9.30
CA PRO A 260 10.30 -13.84 -9.12
C PRO A 260 9.68 -13.95 -7.73
N THR A 261 10.39 -13.46 -6.72
CA THR A 261 9.95 -13.40 -5.32
C THR A 261 8.70 -12.55 -5.15
N LEU A 262 8.68 -11.34 -5.71
CA LEU A 262 7.52 -10.45 -5.64
C LEU A 262 6.37 -10.99 -6.48
N SER A 263 6.67 -11.54 -7.66
CA SER A 263 5.66 -12.14 -8.50
C SER A 263 4.96 -13.29 -7.77
N LEU A 264 5.72 -14.19 -7.16
CA LEU A 264 5.19 -15.31 -6.38
C LEU A 264 4.39 -14.82 -5.15
N PHE A 265 4.84 -13.76 -4.47
CA PHE A 265 4.07 -13.13 -3.39
C PHE A 265 2.68 -12.67 -3.84
N TYR A 266 2.58 -11.98 -4.98
CA TYR A 266 1.28 -11.53 -5.50
C TYR A 266 0.45 -12.68 -6.10
N MET A 267 1.07 -13.71 -6.65
CA MET A 267 0.37 -14.93 -7.10
C MET A 267 -0.30 -15.67 -5.94
N MET A 268 0.21 -15.57 -4.70
CA MET A 268 -0.48 -16.07 -3.51
C MET A 268 -1.65 -15.17 -3.09
N ARG A 269 -1.61 -13.87 -3.39
CA ARG A 269 -2.66 -12.92 -2.98
C ARG A 269 -3.83 -12.90 -3.95
N ILE A 270 -3.57 -12.80 -5.25
CA ILE A 270 -4.58 -12.62 -6.30
C ILE A 270 -5.76 -13.61 -6.18
N PRO A 271 -5.54 -14.94 -6.04
CA PRO A 271 -6.66 -15.89 -5.97
C PRO A 271 -7.63 -15.63 -4.82
N LEU A 272 -7.16 -15.07 -3.70
CA LEU A 272 -7.97 -14.76 -2.51
C LEU A 272 -9.02 -13.69 -2.78
N PHE A 273 -8.78 -12.82 -3.77
CA PHE A 273 -9.70 -11.73 -4.13
C PHE A 273 -10.60 -12.07 -5.32
N ILE A 274 -10.32 -13.15 -6.06
CA ILE A 274 -11.16 -13.62 -7.16
C ILE A 274 -12.35 -14.45 -6.63
N SER A 275 -12.07 -15.38 -5.71
CA SER A 275 -13.07 -16.30 -5.17
C SER A 275 -12.55 -16.93 -3.88
N SER A 276 -13.26 -16.74 -2.77
CA SER A 276 -12.92 -17.39 -1.50
C SER A 276 -13.01 -18.91 -1.55
N THR A 277 -13.87 -19.46 -2.42
CA THR A 277 -14.11 -20.90 -2.52
C THR A 277 -13.14 -21.63 -3.45
N ASN A 278 -12.70 -21.00 -4.55
CA ASN A 278 -11.84 -21.66 -5.55
C ASN A 278 -10.37 -21.20 -5.48
N CYS A 279 -10.00 -20.30 -4.57
CA CYS A 279 -8.64 -19.76 -4.49
C CYS A 279 -7.57 -20.85 -4.37
N TRP A 280 -7.83 -21.89 -3.56
CA TRP A 280 -6.90 -22.98 -3.33
C TRP A 280 -6.70 -23.87 -4.56
N GLU A 281 -7.75 -24.11 -5.35
CA GLU A 281 -7.65 -24.86 -6.61
C GLU A 281 -6.85 -24.10 -7.66
N ILE A 282 -6.99 -22.77 -7.69
CA ILE A 282 -6.19 -21.90 -8.54
C ILE A 282 -4.72 -21.98 -8.11
N MET A 283 -4.44 -21.78 -6.81
CA MET A 283 -3.08 -21.88 -6.27
C MET A 283 -2.46 -23.27 -6.50
N ASP A 284 -3.25 -24.35 -6.47
CA ASP A 284 -2.78 -25.71 -6.72
C ASP A 284 -2.22 -25.88 -8.13
N LYS A 285 -2.91 -25.32 -9.13
CA LYS A 285 -2.45 -25.30 -10.52
C LYS A 285 -1.27 -24.34 -10.70
N THR A 286 -1.32 -23.18 -10.05
CA THR A 286 -0.29 -22.14 -10.20
C THR A 286 1.05 -22.53 -9.56
N PHE A 287 1.02 -23.27 -8.45
CA PHE A 287 2.22 -23.68 -7.72
C PHE A 287 2.64 -25.13 -8.01
N GLU A 288 2.16 -25.70 -9.13
CA GLU A 288 2.69 -26.95 -9.64
C GLU A 288 4.18 -26.77 -9.99
N GLY A 289 5.05 -27.62 -9.41
CA GLY A 289 6.50 -27.55 -9.62
C GLY A 289 7.24 -26.47 -8.82
N ILE A 290 6.55 -25.61 -8.07
CA ILE A 290 7.20 -24.62 -7.19
C ILE A 290 7.68 -25.28 -5.89
N GLU A 291 8.93 -25.06 -5.51
CA GLU A 291 9.48 -25.60 -4.27
C GLU A 291 8.96 -24.83 -3.03
N TRP A 292 8.56 -25.57 -1.99
CA TRP A 292 8.09 -25.01 -0.72
C TRP A 292 9.08 -24.03 -0.08
N ARG A 293 10.39 -24.27 -0.23
CA ARG A 293 11.44 -23.42 0.33
C ARG A 293 11.32 -21.96 -0.14
N LEU A 294 10.94 -21.74 -1.41
CA LEU A 294 10.76 -20.40 -1.96
C LEU A 294 9.61 -19.66 -1.26
N ILE A 295 8.52 -20.37 -0.97
CA ILE A 295 7.38 -19.84 -0.23
C ILE A 295 7.80 -19.47 1.21
N GLU A 296 8.62 -20.29 1.86
CA GLU A 296 9.11 -20.01 3.21
C GLU A 296 10.04 -18.79 3.29
N GLU A 297 10.84 -18.54 2.26
CA GLU A 297 11.72 -17.38 2.14
C GLU A 297 10.94 -16.09 1.89
N ILE A 298 9.86 -16.15 1.09
CA ILE A 298 8.96 -15.02 0.82
C ILE A 298 8.09 -14.68 2.03
N GLY A 299 7.60 -15.72 2.72
CA GLY A 299 6.58 -15.59 3.75
C GLY A 299 5.15 -15.58 3.21
N LEU A 300 4.19 -15.82 4.09
CA LEU A 300 2.77 -15.81 3.74
C LEU A 300 2.25 -14.37 3.68
N PRO A 301 1.43 -13.99 2.70
CA PRO A 301 0.70 -12.72 2.71
C PRO A 301 -0.23 -12.59 3.92
N PRO A 302 -0.50 -11.37 4.43
CA PRO A 302 -1.34 -11.15 5.61
C PRO A 302 -2.72 -11.82 5.54
N GLU A 303 -3.30 -11.87 4.34
CA GLU A 303 -4.60 -12.49 4.08
C GLU A 303 -4.62 -14.00 4.35
N LEU A 304 -3.49 -14.69 4.13
CA LEU A 304 -3.33 -16.12 4.44
C LEU A 304 -3.00 -16.39 5.90
N GLN A 305 -2.64 -15.36 6.67
CA GLN A 305 -2.33 -15.50 8.10
C GLN A 305 -3.54 -15.25 9.00
N LYS A 306 -4.69 -14.86 8.42
CA LYS A 306 -5.90 -14.45 9.13
C LYS A 306 -7.17 -14.95 8.44
N LEU A 307 -7.20 -16.24 8.11
CA LEU A 307 -8.43 -16.89 7.68
C LEU A 307 -9.44 -16.85 8.82
N SER A 308 -10.66 -16.36 8.55
CA SER A 308 -11.67 -16.14 9.58
C SER A 308 -12.40 -17.44 9.97
N HIS A 309 -12.95 -17.44 11.19
CA HIS A 309 -13.78 -18.54 11.73
C HIS A 309 -13.05 -19.89 11.82
N MET A 310 -11.82 -19.89 12.32
CA MET A 310 -11.06 -21.14 12.55
C MET A 310 -11.50 -21.86 13.83
N ASP A 311 -12.48 -21.35 14.56
CA ASP A 311 -13.20 -21.98 15.68
C ASP A 311 -14.44 -22.76 15.22
N ASP A 312 -14.89 -22.57 13.98
CA ASP A 312 -16.01 -23.30 13.39
C ASP A 312 -15.50 -24.59 12.72
N PHE A 313 -15.89 -25.74 13.28
CA PHE A 313 -15.48 -27.05 12.77
C PHE A 313 -16.10 -27.41 11.41
N GLU A 314 -17.24 -26.83 11.02
CA GLU A 314 -17.80 -27.02 9.67
C GLU A 314 -16.92 -26.33 8.63
N ILE A 315 -16.43 -25.13 8.95
CA ILE A 315 -15.50 -24.38 8.11
C ILE A 315 -14.15 -25.12 8.00
N LEU A 316 -13.61 -25.59 9.13
CA LEU A 316 -12.39 -26.40 9.12
C LEU A 316 -12.55 -27.68 8.31
N ASP A 317 -13.68 -28.39 8.42
CA ASP A 317 -13.96 -29.57 7.61
C ASP A 317 -14.01 -29.22 6.11
N GLY A 318 -14.60 -28.07 5.75
CA GLY A 318 -14.53 -27.52 4.39
C GLY A 318 -13.09 -27.35 3.87
N TYR A 319 -12.19 -26.84 4.70
CA TYR A 319 -10.77 -26.75 4.36
C TYR A 319 -10.07 -28.11 4.29
N MET A 320 -10.42 -29.07 5.15
CA MET A 320 -9.88 -30.43 5.10
C MET A 320 -10.32 -31.16 3.83
N ASN A 321 -11.58 -31.00 3.43
CA ASN A 321 -12.13 -31.47 2.16
C ASN A 321 -11.39 -30.85 0.98
N THR A 322 -11.08 -29.56 1.06
CA THR A 322 -10.26 -28.87 0.04
C THR A 322 -8.85 -29.45 -0.02
N LEU A 323 -8.18 -29.59 1.14
CA LEU A 323 -6.84 -30.14 1.27
C LEU A 323 -6.70 -31.54 0.64
N SER A 324 -7.73 -32.39 0.76
CA SER A 324 -7.75 -33.73 0.15
C SER A 324 -7.68 -33.70 -1.38
N LYS A 325 -8.31 -32.69 -2.00
CA LYS A 325 -8.44 -32.56 -3.46
C LYS A 325 -7.20 -31.96 -4.11
N LEU A 326 -6.39 -31.22 -3.34
CA LEU A 326 -5.17 -30.61 -3.84
C LEU A 326 -4.17 -31.67 -4.31
N LYS A 327 -3.43 -31.38 -5.39
CA LYS A 327 -2.39 -32.25 -5.93
C LYS A 327 -0.99 -31.78 -5.55
N SER A 328 -0.73 -30.48 -5.54
CA SER A 328 0.57 -29.91 -5.24
C SER A 328 0.91 -30.07 -3.76
N ARG A 329 2.07 -30.69 -3.48
CA ARG A 329 2.62 -30.78 -2.12
C ARG A 329 2.84 -29.38 -1.53
N THR A 330 3.26 -28.42 -2.35
CA THR A 330 3.51 -27.04 -1.93
C THR A 330 2.22 -26.34 -1.52
N THR A 331 1.14 -26.50 -2.29
CA THR A 331 -0.15 -25.88 -1.96
C THR A 331 -0.78 -26.54 -0.73
N LYS A 332 -0.63 -27.86 -0.56
CA LYS A 332 -1.04 -28.54 0.69
C LYS A 332 -0.34 -27.95 1.91
N LYS A 333 0.99 -27.81 1.84
CA LYS A 333 1.78 -27.18 2.92
C LYS A 333 1.37 -25.74 3.17
N LEU A 334 1.11 -24.97 2.11
CA LEU A 334 0.65 -23.58 2.21
C LEU A 334 -0.68 -23.50 2.96
N LEU A 335 -1.66 -24.34 2.59
CA LEU A 335 -2.97 -24.39 3.25
C LEU A 335 -2.82 -24.78 4.73
N ILE A 336 -2.08 -25.85 5.04
CA ILE A 336 -1.84 -26.28 6.43
C ILE A 336 -1.21 -25.14 7.25
N ARG A 337 -0.15 -24.51 6.74
CA ARG A 337 0.51 -23.38 7.41
C ARG A 337 -0.44 -22.21 7.60
N SER A 338 -1.26 -21.89 6.60
CA SER A 338 -2.22 -20.78 6.65
C SER A 338 -3.27 -21.00 7.74
N LEU A 339 -3.80 -22.22 7.86
CA LEU A 339 -4.78 -22.57 8.89
C LEU A 339 -4.17 -22.51 10.29
N LEU A 340 -3.02 -23.15 10.50
CA LEU A 340 -2.35 -23.16 11.81
C LEU A 340 -1.98 -21.74 12.26
N LEU A 341 -1.43 -20.93 11.35
CA LEU A 341 -1.04 -19.55 11.66
C LEU A 341 -2.26 -18.65 11.91
N SER A 342 -3.39 -18.89 11.23
CA SER A 342 -4.64 -18.17 11.49
C SER A 342 -5.18 -18.47 12.89
N ILE A 343 -5.11 -19.73 13.33
CA ILE A 343 -5.47 -20.14 14.70
C ILE A 343 -4.55 -19.44 15.72
N ASP A 344 -3.24 -19.45 15.49
CA ASP A 344 -2.24 -18.79 16.37
C ASP A 344 -2.43 -17.27 16.44
N ASN A 345 -2.88 -16.65 15.35
CA ASN A 345 -3.25 -15.24 15.28
C ASN A 345 -4.65 -14.92 15.86
N GLY A 346 -5.23 -15.83 16.64
CA GLY A 346 -6.47 -15.61 17.40
C GLY A 346 -7.76 -15.79 16.60
N GLN A 347 -7.72 -16.46 15.45
CA GLN A 347 -8.95 -16.81 14.70
C GLN A 347 -9.56 -18.15 15.15
N GLY A 348 -8.91 -18.86 16.07
CA GLY A 348 -9.37 -20.15 16.60
C GLY A 348 -8.74 -20.47 17.96
N HIS A 349 -8.84 -21.72 18.38
CA HIS A 349 -8.27 -22.20 19.65
C HIS A 349 -7.47 -23.50 19.45
N PHE A 350 -6.78 -23.96 20.49
CA PHE A 350 -5.91 -25.16 20.39
C PHE A 350 -6.65 -26.41 19.87
N GLY A 351 -7.91 -26.61 20.28
CA GLY A 351 -8.76 -27.68 19.74
C GLY A 351 -8.89 -27.68 18.21
N SER A 352 -8.91 -26.52 17.55
CA SER A 352 -8.92 -26.40 16.09
C SER A 352 -7.65 -26.95 15.46
N ALA A 353 -6.49 -26.66 16.06
CA ALA A 353 -5.21 -27.18 15.59
C ALA A 353 -5.10 -28.70 15.79
N LEU A 354 -5.66 -29.22 16.88
CA LEU A 354 -5.74 -30.66 17.14
C LEU A 354 -6.68 -31.38 16.16
N PHE A 355 -7.79 -30.76 15.77
CA PHE A 355 -8.68 -31.27 14.72
C PHE A 355 -7.93 -31.41 13.39
N ILE A 356 -7.15 -30.38 12.99
CA ILE A 356 -6.30 -30.42 11.80
C ILE A 356 -5.28 -31.56 11.92
N LEU A 357 -4.59 -31.68 13.06
CA LEU A 357 -3.62 -32.75 13.29
C LEU A 357 -4.22 -34.15 13.18
N ASN A 358 -5.42 -34.36 13.74
CA ASN A 358 -6.12 -35.65 13.61
C ASN A 358 -6.42 -35.96 12.15
N TYR A 359 -6.94 -34.99 11.40
CA TYR A 359 -7.19 -35.16 9.97
C TYR A 359 -5.91 -35.52 9.21
N LEU A 360 -4.80 -34.81 9.47
CA LEU A 360 -3.52 -35.09 8.85
C LEU A 360 -3.02 -36.50 9.20
N ASN A 361 -3.19 -36.94 10.44
CA ASN A 361 -2.80 -38.28 10.88
C ASN A 361 -3.62 -39.38 10.21
N ARG A 362 -4.94 -39.20 10.10
CA ARG A 362 -5.86 -40.16 9.47
C ARG A 362 -5.59 -40.37 7.98
N ASN A 363 -5.01 -39.37 7.32
CA ASN A 363 -4.77 -39.37 5.89
C ASN A 363 -3.27 -39.47 5.53
N ASP A 364 -2.42 -39.89 6.47
CA ASP A 364 -0.96 -40.02 6.28
C ASP A 364 -0.27 -38.73 5.78
N MET A 365 -0.79 -37.57 6.18
CA MET A 365 -0.32 -36.24 5.77
C MET A 365 0.52 -35.53 6.84
N ILE A 366 0.75 -36.13 8.02
CA ILE A 366 1.62 -35.58 9.06
C ILE A 366 3.02 -35.19 8.54
N PRO A 367 3.67 -35.96 7.64
CA PRO A 367 4.97 -35.56 7.06
C PRO A 367 4.95 -34.29 6.18
N LEU A 368 3.80 -33.63 6.01
CA LEU A 368 3.71 -32.31 5.38
C LEU A 368 4.10 -31.17 6.33
N LEU A 369 4.00 -31.39 7.64
CA LEU A 369 4.36 -30.39 8.64
C LEU A 369 5.88 -30.08 8.57
N GLY A 370 6.22 -28.79 8.59
CA GLY A 370 7.58 -28.29 8.74
C GLY A 370 7.85 -27.77 10.16
N SER A 371 9.09 -27.39 10.44
CA SER A 371 9.50 -26.92 11.78
C SER A 371 8.64 -25.76 12.29
N LYS A 372 8.40 -24.75 11.45
CA LYS A 372 7.54 -23.61 11.78
C LYS A 372 6.07 -23.99 12.08
N ASP A 373 5.56 -25.10 11.53
CA ASP A 373 4.23 -25.61 11.91
C ASP A 373 4.25 -26.19 13.33
N ILE A 374 5.34 -26.86 13.70
CA ILE A 374 5.54 -27.41 15.05
C ILE A 374 5.73 -26.29 16.06
N ASP A 375 6.42 -25.22 15.70
CA ASP A 375 6.57 -24.01 16.53
C ASP A 375 5.18 -23.44 16.86
N ILE A 376 4.29 -23.31 15.86
CA ILE A 376 2.91 -22.85 16.05
C ILE A 376 2.12 -23.79 16.98
N LEU A 377 2.18 -25.10 16.73
CA LEU A 377 1.47 -26.10 17.53
C LEU A 377 1.91 -26.10 19.00
N SER A 378 3.21 -25.96 19.23
CA SER A 378 3.79 -25.93 20.58
C SER A 378 3.47 -24.62 21.28
N ASN A 379 3.57 -23.49 20.57
CA ASN A 379 3.17 -22.18 21.07
C ASN A 379 1.69 -22.20 21.50
N LEU A 380 0.80 -22.68 20.64
CA LEU A 380 -0.62 -22.86 20.98
C LEU A 380 -0.77 -23.71 22.24
N ALA A 381 -0.17 -24.89 22.31
CA ALA A 381 -0.25 -25.75 23.49
C ALA A 381 0.15 -25.03 24.79
N SER A 382 1.20 -24.21 24.77
CA SER A 382 1.69 -23.50 25.97
C SER A 382 0.68 -22.54 26.60
N HIS A 383 -0.23 -21.99 25.79
CA HIS A 383 -1.23 -21.02 26.22
C HIS A 383 -2.45 -21.67 26.88
N TYR A 384 -2.67 -22.98 26.67
CA TYR A 384 -3.84 -23.69 27.20
C TYR A 384 -3.42 -24.80 28.17
N GLY A 385 -4.16 -24.98 29.25
CA GLY A 385 -3.93 -26.07 30.21
C GLY A 385 -4.35 -27.46 29.71
N SER A 386 -4.14 -27.79 28.43
CA SER A 386 -4.55 -29.06 27.83
C SER A 386 -3.43 -30.10 27.88
N LYS A 387 -3.11 -30.55 29.10
CA LYS A 387 -1.97 -31.42 29.41
C LYS A 387 -1.97 -32.73 28.62
N ILE A 388 -3.07 -33.46 28.71
CA ILE A 388 -3.18 -34.79 28.11
C ILE A 388 -3.12 -34.67 26.59
N ALA A 389 -3.86 -33.72 26.01
CA ALA A 389 -3.81 -33.45 24.58
C ALA A 389 -2.39 -33.05 24.10
N THR A 390 -1.65 -32.28 24.90
CA THR A 390 -0.28 -31.82 24.56
C THR A 390 0.70 -32.98 24.46
N VAL A 391 0.66 -33.93 25.40
CA VAL A 391 1.53 -35.12 25.32
C VAL A 391 1.13 -36.03 24.16
N LEU A 392 -0.17 -36.23 23.94
CA LEU A 392 -0.65 -37.04 22.81
C LEU A 392 -0.24 -36.42 21.47
N MET A 393 -0.26 -35.09 21.36
CA MET A 393 0.26 -34.37 20.21
C MET A 393 1.77 -34.64 20.03
N ALA A 394 2.56 -34.52 21.10
CA ALA A 394 4.01 -34.78 21.03
C ALA A 394 4.32 -36.25 20.67
N ASP A 395 3.55 -37.21 21.20
CA ASP A 395 3.68 -38.63 20.88
C ASP A 395 3.33 -38.92 19.42
N LEU A 396 2.30 -38.24 18.89
CA LEU A 396 1.95 -38.32 17.48
C LEU A 396 3.08 -37.80 16.58
N LEU A 397 3.67 -36.65 16.91
CA LEU A 397 4.81 -36.10 16.17
C LEU A 397 6.02 -37.04 16.21
N ALA A 398 6.35 -37.57 17.39
CA ALA A 398 7.44 -38.52 17.57
C ALA A 398 7.22 -39.82 16.78
N LYS A 399 5.99 -40.35 16.75
CA LYS A 399 5.62 -41.54 15.96
C LYS A 399 5.91 -41.35 14.46
N HIS A 400 5.78 -40.12 13.96
CA HIS A 400 6.08 -39.77 12.57
C HIS A 400 7.51 -39.25 12.36
N ASN A 401 8.41 -39.45 13.34
CA ASN A 401 9.81 -39.00 13.32
C ASN A 401 9.97 -37.49 13.10
N ILE A 402 8.99 -36.68 13.53
CA ILE A 402 9.10 -35.22 13.50
C ILE A 402 9.96 -34.77 14.69
N VAL A 403 11.04 -34.06 14.39
CA VAL A 403 11.96 -33.53 15.41
C VAL A 403 11.34 -32.32 16.09
N ILE A 404 11.20 -32.36 17.41
CA ILE A 404 10.74 -31.26 18.26
C ILE A 404 11.97 -30.47 18.74
N SER A 405 11.99 -29.15 18.52
CA SER A 405 13.10 -28.28 18.93
C SER A 405 13.14 -28.10 20.46
N GLN A 406 14.27 -27.64 21.01
CA GLN A 406 14.38 -27.32 22.45
C GLN A 406 13.39 -26.22 22.88
N ASN A 407 13.13 -25.22 22.03
CA ASN A 407 12.15 -24.17 22.31
C ASN A 407 10.73 -24.73 22.33
N ASN A 408 10.41 -25.63 21.41
CA ASN A 408 9.11 -26.28 21.39
C ASN A 408 8.92 -27.17 22.62
N TYR A 409 9.96 -27.88 23.06
CA TYR A 409 9.92 -28.59 24.34
C TYR A 409 9.67 -27.66 25.54
N TYR A 410 10.24 -26.46 25.54
CA TYR A 410 9.94 -25.46 26.56
C TYR A 410 8.45 -25.03 26.54
N ASP A 411 7.87 -24.84 25.36
CA ASP A 411 6.44 -24.50 25.23
C ASP A 411 5.53 -25.65 25.69
N LEU A 412 5.87 -26.91 25.37
CA LEU A 412 5.16 -28.08 25.89
C LEU A 412 5.29 -28.21 27.41
N MET A 413 6.47 -27.92 27.97
CA MET A 413 6.68 -27.85 29.42
C MET A 413 5.79 -26.79 30.09
N ARG A 414 5.60 -25.63 29.46
CA ARG A 414 4.68 -24.59 29.97
C ARG A 414 3.23 -25.06 30.02
N ALA A 415 2.77 -25.82 29.02
CA ALA A 415 1.42 -26.37 29.01
C ALA A 415 1.15 -27.25 30.26
N GLU A 416 2.16 -27.99 30.72
CA GLU A 416 2.07 -28.87 31.89
C GLU A 416 2.09 -28.12 33.24
N CYS A 417 2.46 -26.84 33.26
CA CYS A 417 2.46 -26.02 34.47
C CYS A 417 1.08 -25.43 34.84
N HIS A 418 0.05 -25.60 34.01
CA HIS A 418 -1.32 -25.16 34.36
C HIS A 418 -1.93 -26.07 35.44
N GLY A 419 -2.59 -25.50 36.45
CA GLY A 419 -3.13 -26.26 37.58
C GLY A 419 -2.09 -26.59 38.66
N THR A 420 -2.32 -27.68 39.39
CA THR A 420 -1.62 -27.98 40.66
C THR A 420 -0.73 -29.22 40.60
N GLU A 421 -0.62 -29.85 39.44
CA GLU A 421 0.10 -31.10 39.17
C GLU A 421 1.19 -30.83 38.12
N HIS A 422 2.42 -31.33 38.28
CA HIS A 422 3.53 -30.95 37.40
C HIS A 422 4.35 -32.15 36.87
N GLU A 423 3.89 -33.40 36.95
CA GLU A 423 4.62 -34.58 36.44
C GLU A 423 4.93 -34.47 34.95
N GLY A 424 3.99 -33.93 34.17
CA GLY A 424 4.19 -33.73 32.73
C GLY A 424 5.34 -32.76 32.39
N LEU A 425 5.63 -31.80 33.27
CA LEU A 425 6.78 -30.90 33.13
C LEU A 425 8.08 -31.70 33.06
N TYR A 426 8.26 -32.65 34.00
CA TYR A 426 9.46 -33.48 34.07
C TYR A 426 9.51 -34.49 32.92
N LEU A 427 8.36 -35.01 32.47
CA LEU A 427 8.29 -35.86 31.29
C LEU A 427 8.88 -35.15 30.06
N PHE A 428 8.44 -33.92 29.77
CA PHE A 428 8.98 -33.15 28.64
C PHE A 428 10.43 -32.72 28.84
N ALA A 429 10.84 -32.39 30.07
CA ALA A 429 12.23 -32.08 30.36
C ALA A 429 13.15 -33.29 30.06
N VAL A 430 12.76 -34.49 30.46
CA VAL A 430 13.52 -35.72 30.15
C VAL A 430 13.53 -36.01 28.65
N ARG A 431 12.41 -35.82 27.94
CA ARG A 431 12.36 -35.96 26.48
C ARG A 431 13.31 -34.99 25.79
N CYS A 432 13.35 -33.73 26.23
CA CYS A 432 14.29 -32.74 25.71
C CYS A 432 15.76 -33.14 25.98
N LEU A 433 16.07 -33.59 27.20
CA LEU A 433 17.42 -34.08 27.54
C LEU A 433 17.82 -35.29 26.70
N ARG A 434 16.90 -36.21 26.44
CA ARG A 434 17.16 -37.38 25.60
C ARG A 434 17.43 -36.98 24.14
N ASP A 435 16.63 -36.07 23.61
CA ASP A 435 16.68 -35.73 22.20
C ASP A 435 17.79 -34.71 21.87
N HIS A 436 18.17 -33.85 22.82
CA HIS A 436 19.13 -32.74 22.61
C HIS A 436 20.32 -32.73 23.57
N GLY A 437 20.39 -33.66 24.54
CA GLY A 437 21.47 -33.76 25.52
C GLY A 437 21.49 -32.65 26.58
N SER A 438 20.63 -31.63 26.48
CA SER A 438 20.61 -30.47 27.38
C SER A 438 19.24 -29.81 27.44
N LEU A 439 19.00 -29.05 28.51
CA LEU A 439 17.84 -28.17 28.67
C LEU A 439 18.22 -26.72 28.36
N PRO A 440 17.37 -25.97 27.63
CA PRO A 440 17.58 -24.55 27.46
C PRO A 440 17.41 -23.81 28.80
N LYS A 441 18.09 -22.66 28.94
CA LYS A 441 18.06 -21.85 30.18
C LYS A 441 16.64 -21.52 30.65
N GLN A 442 15.72 -21.30 29.71
CA GLN A 442 14.32 -21.00 30.00
C GLN A 442 13.59 -22.20 30.65
N SER A 443 13.79 -23.43 30.17
CA SER A 443 13.27 -24.65 30.81
C SER A 443 13.83 -24.84 32.21
N VAL A 444 15.14 -24.60 32.41
CA VAL A 444 15.76 -24.68 33.73
C VAL A 444 15.17 -23.65 34.69
N ASN A 445 14.96 -22.42 34.22
CA ASN A 445 14.34 -21.37 35.02
C ASN A 445 12.89 -21.71 35.38
N LEU A 446 12.10 -22.25 34.44
CA LEU A 446 10.73 -22.69 34.71
C LEU A 446 10.68 -23.74 35.84
N ILE A 447 11.58 -24.72 35.83
CA ILE A 447 11.65 -25.73 36.90
C ILE A 447 12.11 -25.11 38.23
N LYS A 448 13.01 -24.11 38.22
CA LYS A 448 13.38 -23.35 39.43
C LYS A 448 12.20 -22.57 40.00
N ASP A 449 11.37 -21.99 39.14
CA ASP A 449 10.17 -21.27 39.56
C ASP A 449 9.19 -22.25 40.22
N VAL A 450 8.97 -23.44 39.64
CA VAL A 450 8.18 -24.50 40.30
C VAL A 450 8.77 -24.87 41.66
N ALA A 451 10.09 -25.09 41.76
CA ALA A 451 10.75 -25.47 43.01
C ALA A 451 10.68 -24.41 44.12
N SER A 452 10.63 -23.13 43.75
CA SER A 452 10.67 -22.01 44.70
C SER A 452 9.32 -21.39 45.02
N LEU A 453 8.35 -21.52 44.10
CA LEU A 453 7.05 -20.87 44.20
C LEU A 453 5.90 -21.86 44.42
N THR A 454 6.18 -23.16 44.44
CA THR A 454 5.20 -24.21 44.71
C THR A 454 5.74 -25.21 45.73
N ASP A 455 4.87 -26.07 46.25
CA ASP A 455 5.23 -27.12 47.21
C ASP A 455 5.67 -28.43 46.52
N ASP A 456 6.04 -28.38 45.24
CA ASP A 456 6.49 -29.54 44.48
C ASP A 456 7.98 -29.84 44.75
N THR A 457 8.20 -30.74 45.71
CA THR A 457 9.55 -31.20 46.09
C THR A 457 10.29 -31.96 44.99
N LYS A 458 9.61 -32.46 43.95
CA LYS A 458 10.28 -33.13 42.82
C LYS A 458 11.08 -32.15 41.97
N ALA A 459 10.68 -30.88 41.91
CA ALA A 459 11.35 -29.86 41.10
C ALA A 459 12.81 -29.64 41.53
N ALA A 460 13.04 -29.49 42.84
CA ALA A 460 14.38 -29.33 43.39
C ALA A 460 15.26 -30.56 43.11
N ARG A 461 14.71 -31.75 43.35
CA ARG A 461 15.39 -33.02 43.06
C ARG A 461 15.72 -33.16 41.57
N PHE A 462 14.83 -32.74 40.67
CA PHE A 462 15.07 -32.75 39.23
C PHE A 462 16.23 -31.84 38.85
N LEU A 463 16.30 -30.63 39.41
CA LEU A 463 17.37 -29.67 39.12
C LEU A 463 18.75 -30.17 39.53
N GLU A 464 18.85 -30.95 40.62
CA GLU A 464 20.09 -31.56 41.09
C GLU A 464 20.57 -32.69 40.16
N GLU A 465 19.65 -33.47 39.60
CA GLU A 465 19.97 -34.66 38.81
C GLU A 465 19.91 -34.44 37.28
N ARG A 466 19.56 -33.22 36.82
CA ARG A 466 19.31 -32.91 35.39
C ARG A 466 20.50 -33.20 34.47
N ASP A 467 21.73 -33.12 34.97
CA ASP A 467 22.95 -33.31 34.18
C ASP A 467 23.24 -34.80 33.92
N ASN A 468 22.45 -35.71 34.51
CA ASN A 468 22.50 -37.14 34.28
C ASN A 468 21.12 -37.64 33.81
N LEU A 469 20.99 -37.94 32.51
CA LEU A 469 19.72 -38.38 31.92
C LEU A 469 19.10 -39.60 32.63
N LEU A 470 19.92 -40.58 33.04
CA LEU A 470 19.42 -41.77 33.72
C LEU A 470 18.78 -41.39 35.06
N LYS A 471 19.45 -40.56 35.85
CA LYS A 471 18.94 -40.12 37.15
C LYS A 471 17.76 -39.16 37.02
N ALA A 472 17.79 -38.23 36.07
CA ALA A 472 16.65 -37.35 35.76
C ALA A 472 15.42 -38.17 35.36
N SER A 473 15.61 -39.24 34.58
CA SER A 473 14.51 -40.13 34.18
C SER A 473 13.89 -40.90 35.35
N MET A 474 14.65 -41.19 36.42
CA MET A 474 14.14 -41.87 37.61
C MET A 474 13.21 -41.00 38.47
N ILE A 475 13.16 -39.69 38.22
CA ILE A 475 12.27 -38.76 38.92
C ILE A 475 10.87 -38.77 38.32
N VAL A 476 10.77 -39.06 37.02
CA VAL A 476 9.52 -39.22 36.30
C VAL A 476 8.92 -40.58 36.67
N ASP A 477 7.74 -40.59 37.27
CA ASP A 477 7.04 -41.84 37.57
C ASP A 477 6.35 -42.37 36.31
N TYR A 478 7.11 -43.03 35.43
CA TYR A 478 6.59 -43.63 34.20
C TYR A 478 5.53 -44.71 34.46
N THR A 479 5.54 -45.35 35.64
CA THR A 479 4.53 -46.37 35.98
C THR A 479 3.20 -45.71 36.34
N TYR A 480 3.25 -44.61 37.09
CA TYR A 480 2.09 -43.77 37.36
C TYR A 480 1.57 -43.13 36.08
N LEU A 481 2.44 -42.49 35.29
CA LEU A 481 2.07 -41.90 34.01
C LEU A 481 1.44 -42.97 33.11
N SER A 482 2.08 -44.09 32.82
CA SER A 482 1.48 -45.12 31.93
C SER A 482 0.11 -45.67 32.37
N LYS A 483 -0.22 -45.65 33.68
CA LYS A 483 -1.53 -46.09 34.19
C LYS A 483 -2.58 -44.98 34.30
N HIS A 484 -2.14 -43.73 34.46
CA HIS A 484 -2.99 -42.60 34.85
C HIS A 484 -2.86 -41.40 33.90
N PHE A 485 -2.09 -41.53 32.82
CA PHE A 485 -1.77 -40.43 31.91
C PHE A 485 -3.04 -39.77 31.36
N GLU A 486 -4.01 -40.61 30.97
CA GLU A 486 -5.31 -40.22 30.41
C GLU A 486 -6.37 -39.96 31.50
N SER A 487 -6.01 -40.05 32.78
CA SER A 487 -6.93 -39.80 33.89
C SER A 487 -6.99 -38.31 34.21
N PHE A 488 -8.05 -37.66 33.74
CA PHE A 488 -8.34 -36.25 34.04
C PHE A 488 -8.45 -35.97 35.55
N GLU A 489 -8.93 -36.95 36.32
CA GLU A 489 -9.07 -36.82 37.78
C GLU A 489 -7.72 -36.84 38.50
N GLU A 490 -6.72 -37.54 37.97
CA GLU A 490 -5.39 -37.58 38.56
C GLU A 490 -4.65 -36.24 38.41
N ARG A 491 -4.96 -35.49 37.34
CA ARG A 491 -4.41 -34.14 37.07
C ARG A 491 -4.86 -33.06 38.04
N ILE A 492 -5.84 -33.35 38.90
CA ILE A 492 -6.34 -32.44 39.93
C ILE A 492 -6.14 -32.95 41.36
N LYS A 493 -5.53 -34.13 41.55
CA LYS A 493 -5.32 -34.70 42.89
C LYS A 493 -4.19 -34.03 43.65
N ALA A 494 -3.15 -33.60 42.95
CA ALA A 494 -2.07 -32.84 43.55
C ALA A 494 -2.61 -31.50 44.08
N LYS A 495 -2.17 -31.09 45.26
CA LYS A 495 -2.62 -29.85 45.92
C LYS A 495 -1.49 -28.83 46.01
N HIS A 496 -0.58 -28.80 45.04
CA HIS A 496 0.45 -27.77 44.99
C HIS A 496 -0.18 -26.40 44.66
N VAL A 497 0.56 -25.34 44.99
CA VAL A 497 0.21 -23.98 44.58
C VAL A 497 0.28 -23.87 43.06
N ILE A 498 -0.72 -23.23 42.44
CA ILE A 498 -0.70 -22.91 41.01
C ILE A 498 0.41 -21.88 40.79
N LEU A 499 1.34 -22.18 39.88
CA LEU A 499 2.45 -21.31 39.56
C LEU A 499 1.95 -19.95 39.02
N ASN A 500 2.56 -18.85 39.49
CA ASN A 500 2.21 -17.50 39.05
C ASN A 500 2.34 -17.37 37.52
N GLY A 501 1.30 -16.82 36.88
CA GLY A 501 1.23 -16.68 35.42
C GLY A 501 0.59 -17.85 34.68
N PHE A 502 0.21 -18.93 35.38
CA PHE A 502 -0.51 -20.07 34.83
C PHE A 502 -1.96 -20.15 35.32
N GLY A 503 -2.82 -20.77 34.50
CA GLY A 503 -4.25 -20.92 34.78
C GLY A 503 -4.58 -22.16 35.61
N LYS A 504 -5.87 -22.35 35.92
CA LYS A 504 -6.37 -23.63 36.45
C LYS A 504 -6.39 -24.67 35.33
N TYR A 505 -6.14 -25.92 35.69
CA TYR A 505 -6.40 -27.05 34.80
C TYR A 505 -7.91 -27.24 34.61
N ASP A 506 -8.37 -27.27 33.36
CA ASP A 506 -9.75 -27.55 32.99
C ASP A 506 -9.85 -28.95 32.35
N LYS A 507 -10.37 -29.89 33.13
CA LYS A 507 -10.55 -31.28 32.69
C LYS A 507 -11.48 -31.42 31.49
N TYR A 508 -12.52 -30.62 31.38
CA TYR A 508 -13.51 -30.74 30.31
C TYR A 508 -12.94 -30.22 29.00
N GLN A 509 -12.19 -29.12 29.07
CA GLN A 509 -11.48 -28.57 27.93
C GLN A 509 -10.42 -29.54 27.41
N ASP A 510 -9.58 -30.10 28.30
CA ASP A 510 -8.56 -31.07 27.90
C ASP A 510 -9.20 -32.34 27.33
N HIS A 511 -10.29 -32.84 27.94
CA HIS A 511 -11.04 -33.98 27.40
C HIS A 511 -11.57 -33.73 25.99
N THR A 512 -12.15 -32.55 25.75
CA THR A 512 -12.63 -32.16 24.42
C THR A 512 -11.48 -32.11 23.42
N ASN A 513 -10.35 -31.54 23.80
CA ASN A 513 -9.15 -31.46 22.97
C ASN A 513 -8.57 -32.85 22.64
N VAL A 514 -8.56 -33.77 23.60
CA VAL A 514 -8.18 -35.19 23.39
C VAL A 514 -9.09 -35.85 22.36
N LEU A 515 -10.42 -35.63 22.44
CA LEU A 515 -11.38 -36.18 21.47
C LEU A 515 -11.15 -35.62 20.05
N LEU A 516 -10.82 -34.33 19.94
CA LEU A 516 -10.53 -33.70 18.65
C LEU A 516 -9.25 -34.28 18.01
N LEU A 517 -8.25 -34.63 18.81
CA LEU A 517 -7.00 -35.23 18.33
C LEU A 517 -7.14 -36.72 17.94
N ILE A 518 -8.02 -37.48 18.59
CA ILE A 518 -8.04 -38.96 18.48
C ILE A 518 -9.29 -39.56 17.81
N SER A 519 -10.45 -38.89 17.81
CA SER A 519 -11.70 -39.52 17.35
C SER A 519 -11.51 -40.09 15.93
N SER A 520 -11.86 -41.34 15.59
CA SER A 520 -12.63 -42.48 16.12
C SER A 520 -12.10 -43.75 15.43
N GLU A 521 -11.58 -44.77 16.14
CA GLU A 521 -12.25 -46.06 16.39
C GLU A 521 -11.95 -46.64 17.80
N LYS A 522 -10.95 -46.11 18.52
CA LYS A 522 -10.49 -46.73 19.79
C LYS A 522 -11.32 -46.42 21.03
N TYR A 523 -12.11 -45.34 21.04
CA TYR A 523 -12.76 -44.86 22.27
C TYR A 523 -14.15 -45.46 22.56
N VAL A 524 -14.83 -46.05 21.56
CA VAL A 524 -16.10 -46.78 21.82
C VAL A 524 -15.84 -47.97 22.75
N ASN A 525 -14.66 -48.58 22.69
CA ASN A 525 -14.27 -49.68 23.58
C ASN A 525 -13.91 -49.26 25.02
N ILE A 526 -13.69 -47.96 25.29
CA ILE A 526 -13.35 -47.44 26.62
C ILE A 526 -14.60 -47.00 27.39
N MET A 527 -15.71 -46.73 26.69
CA MET A 527 -17.00 -46.38 27.32
C MET A 527 -17.92 -47.60 27.54
N THR A 528 -17.62 -48.75 26.92
CA THR A 528 -18.41 -50.00 27.06
C THR A 528 -17.68 -51.10 27.85
N LYS A 529 -16.60 -50.77 28.57
CA LYS A 529 -15.94 -51.62 29.57
C LYS A 529 -15.68 -50.79 30.81
#